data_AF-A0A8K1G7Y6-F1
#
_entry.id   AF-A0A8K1G7Y6-F1
#
_cell.length_a   1.000
_cell.length_b   1.000
_cell.length_c   1.000
_cell.angle_alpha   90.00
_cell.angle_beta   90.00
_cell.angle_gamma   90.00
#
_symmetry.space_group_name_H-M   'P 1'
#
loop_
_entity.id
_entity.type
_entity.pdbx_description
1 polymer ?
#
loop_
_entity_poly.entity_id
_entity_poly.type
_entity_poly.pdbx_seq_one_letter_code
_entity_poly.pdbx_strand_id
1 'polypeptide(L)'
;MSSGSQTTPPTCRRLCPSPSSSHASPSGSHTWESEEEERESRSESPWIPSLALVTYRRTRGGNTTNVTWSTILQHVVRDLVKALKEYGCDSLYFQGLLNAQVARIVAVPFDLKHLFKCLHSKTAYVRWKASWKELLRDPLPSLLEDPATAADLNADEVTLKHLLGEGEWATAAKQAAKIPRPILEKITKLAEKVFLEMKLTGPTQYYLDIFQGPSEPYHLFIERLTAAVE
;
A
#
# COMPACT_ATOMS: atom_id res chain seq x y z
N MET A 1 36.88 -42.89 -51.89
CA MET A 1 36.95 -43.88 -50.79
C MET A 1 35.93 -43.40 -49.76
N SER A 2 34.65 -43.80 -49.84
CA SER A 2 34.04 -45.06 -49.33
C SER A 2 34.33 -45.27 -47.84
N SER A 3 33.44 -45.66 -46.94
CA SER A 3 31.99 -45.89 -46.87
C SER A 3 31.71 -46.10 -45.36
N GLY A 4 30.48 -45.88 -44.89
CA GLY A 4 30.11 -46.09 -43.48
C GLY A 4 29.98 -47.57 -43.08
N SER A 5 29.65 -47.82 -41.81
CA SER A 5 28.99 -49.05 -41.34
C SER A 5 28.36 -48.85 -39.95
N GLN A 6 27.06 -49.16 -39.87
CA GLN A 6 26.29 -49.44 -38.64
C GLN A 6 26.53 -50.88 -38.17
N THR A 7 26.20 -51.19 -36.91
CA THR A 7 25.52 -52.45 -36.49
C THR A 7 24.96 -52.32 -35.06
N THR A 8 23.72 -52.79 -34.86
CA THR A 8 22.91 -52.91 -33.61
C THR A 8 22.64 -54.41 -33.29
N PRO A 9 21.71 -54.80 -32.37
CA PRO A 9 21.69 -54.86 -30.89
C PRO A 9 21.50 -56.35 -30.40
N PRO A 10 20.97 -56.75 -29.19
CA PRO A 10 19.56 -56.56 -28.77
C PRO A 10 19.21 -56.48 -27.24
N THR A 11 17.99 -55.94 -27.02
CA THR A 11 16.90 -56.14 -26.03
C THR A 11 17.03 -57.05 -24.78
N CYS A 12 16.52 -56.55 -23.63
CA CYS A 12 15.81 -57.38 -22.64
C CYS A 12 14.66 -56.62 -21.92
N ARG A 13 13.46 -57.20 -21.97
CA ARG A 13 12.20 -56.85 -21.26
C ARG A 13 12.04 -57.78 -20.04
N ARG A 14 11.37 -57.33 -18.96
CA ARG A 14 10.33 -58.04 -18.15
C ARG A 14 10.08 -57.27 -16.84
N LEU A 15 8.89 -56.70 -16.61
CA LEU A 15 7.64 -57.27 -16.02
C LEU A 15 7.63 -57.30 -14.48
N CYS A 16 6.79 -56.44 -13.89
CA CYS A 16 6.30 -56.51 -12.51
C CYS A 16 5.22 -57.59 -12.36
N PRO A 17 5.08 -58.21 -11.18
CA PRO A 17 3.85 -58.89 -10.79
C PRO A 17 3.19 -58.26 -9.54
N SER A 18 1.86 -58.20 -9.56
CA SER A 18 1.02 -58.11 -8.36
C SER A 18 0.45 -59.50 -8.04
N PRO A 19 0.12 -59.77 -6.77
CA PRO A 19 -1.10 -60.53 -6.49
C PRO A 19 -1.96 -59.91 -5.38
N SER A 20 -3.21 -60.36 -5.38
CA SER A 20 -4.39 -59.84 -4.70
C SER A 20 -4.74 -60.63 -3.42
N SER A 21 -5.45 -59.95 -2.50
CA SER A 21 -6.42 -60.44 -1.50
C SER A 21 -5.99 -61.31 -0.32
N SER A 22 -6.29 -60.88 0.93
CA SER A 22 -7.37 -61.43 1.79
C SER A 22 -7.30 -60.93 3.27
N HIS A 23 -8.47 -60.90 3.92
CA HIS A 23 -8.89 -60.31 5.20
C HIS A 23 -8.24 -60.80 6.52
N ALA A 24 -8.20 -59.94 7.56
CA ALA A 24 -8.76 -60.14 8.92
C ALA A 24 -8.36 -59.01 9.89
N SER A 25 -9.29 -58.55 10.74
CA SER A 25 -9.11 -57.52 11.78
C SER A 25 -8.37 -58.04 13.02
N PRO A 26 -7.85 -57.12 13.86
CA PRO A 26 -8.18 -57.24 15.28
C PRO A 26 -8.63 -55.92 15.93
N SER A 27 -9.49 -56.11 16.94
CA SER A 27 -9.96 -55.12 17.91
C SER A 27 -8.81 -54.61 18.79
N GLY A 28 -8.78 -53.31 19.08
CA GLY A 28 -7.78 -52.70 19.95
C GLY A 28 -8.09 -51.22 20.19
N SER A 29 -8.49 -50.93 21.41
CA SER A 29 -8.92 -49.65 21.95
C SER A 29 -7.79 -48.62 22.10
N HIS A 30 -8.23 -47.37 22.32
CA HIS A 30 -7.54 -46.23 22.95
C HIS A 30 -6.96 -45.14 22.02
N THR A 31 -7.50 -43.93 22.25
CA THR A 31 -6.81 -42.63 22.39
C THR A 31 -6.04 -42.07 21.20
N TRP A 32 -6.59 -41.03 20.55
CA TRP A 32 -6.26 -39.61 20.83
C TRP A 32 -7.04 -38.70 19.87
N GLU A 33 -7.51 -37.57 20.40
CA GLU A 33 -8.10 -36.46 19.65
C GLU A 33 -7.10 -36.03 18.55
N SER A 34 -7.52 -36.10 17.29
CA SER A 34 -6.77 -35.56 16.16
C SER A 34 -7.45 -34.26 15.75
N GLU A 35 -6.67 -33.20 15.91
CA GLU A 35 -6.93 -31.84 15.47
C GLU A 35 -7.41 -31.82 14.01
N GLU A 36 -8.49 -31.09 13.76
CA GLU A 36 -9.04 -30.84 12.44
C GLU A 36 -8.03 -30.01 11.62
N GLU A 37 -7.24 -30.71 10.81
CA GLU A 37 -6.38 -30.11 9.80
C GLU A 37 -7.25 -29.71 8.58
N GLU A 38 -7.97 -28.59 8.71
CA GLU A 38 -8.78 -28.03 7.62
C GLU A 38 -7.85 -27.35 6.59
N ARG A 39 -7.48 -28.13 5.58
CA ARG A 39 -6.80 -27.70 4.35
C ARG A 39 -7.72 -26.78 3.52
N GLU A 40 -7.91 -25.54 3.91
CA GLU A 40 -8.54 -24.54 3.02
C GLU A 40 -7.50 -24.04 2.00
N SER A 41 -7.40 -24.77 0.89
CA SER A 41 -6.69 -24.35 -0.31
C SER A 41 -7.56 -23.37 -1.09
N ARG A 42 -7.73 -22.15 -0.59
CA ARG A 42 -8.46 -21.10 -1.32
C ARG A 42 -7.45 -20.19 -2.02
N SER A 43 -7.40 -20.29 -3.34
CA SER A 43 -6.70 -19.34 -4.20
C SER A 43 -7.21 -17.92 -3.93
N GLU A 44 -6.48 -17.15 -3.13
CA GLU A 44 -6.78 -15.75 -2.87
C GLU A 44 -6.52 -14.93 -4.14
N SER A 45 -7.56 -14.73 -4.95
CA SER A 45 -7.60 -13.56 -5.82
C SER A 45 -7.37 -12.31 -4.94
N PRO A 46 -6.51 -11.35 -5.35
CA PRO A 46 -6.25 -10.17 -4.52
C PRO A 46 -7.55 -9.40 -4.32
N TRP A 47 -8.12 -9.51 -3.12
CA TRP A 47 -9.26 -8.72 -2.69
C TRP A 47 -8.86 -7.24 -2.74
N ILE A 48 -9.31 -6.53 -3.77
CA ILE A 48 -9.15 -5.07 -3.82
C ILE A 48 -10.33 -4.47 -3.05
N PRO A 49 -10.11 -3.82 -1.89
CA PRO A 49 -11.21 -3.23 -1.12
C PRO A 49 -11.81 -2.06 -1.89
N SER A 50 -13.14 -1.92 -1.86
CA SER A 50 -13.82 -0.71 -2.31
C SER A 50 -13.50 0.45 -1.36
N LEU A 51 -12.75 1.45 -1.80
CA LEU A 51 -12.37 2.61 -0.98
C LEU A 51 -13.15 3.86 -1.38
N ALA A 52 -13.45 4.73 -0.40
CA ALA A 52 -14.24 5.93 -0.60
C ALA A 52 -13.39 7.22 -0.68
N LEU A 53 -13.90 8.32 -1.24
CA LEU A 53 -13.29 9.65 -1.45
C LEU A 53 -14.32 10.64 -0.91
N VAL A 54 -13.88 11.87 -0.68
CA VAL A 54 -14.77 12.96 -0.35
C VAL A 54 -14.68 13.97 -1.49
N THR A 55 -15.78 14.20 -2.19
CA THR A 55 -15.88 15.34 -3.11
C THR A 55 -16.74 16.40 -2.47
N TYR A 56 -16.17 17.58 -2.26
CA TYR A 56 -16.92 18.73 -1.74
C TYR A 56 -17.57 19.45 -2.93
N ARG A 57 -18.90 19.32 -3.09
CA ARG A 57 -19.66 20.08 -4.09
C ARG A 57 -20.44 21.21 -3.40
N ARG A 58 -19.98 22.46 -3.54
CA ARG A 58 -20.75 23.65 -3.13
C ARG A 58 -21.86 23.91 -4.16
N THR A 59 -23.12 23.69 -3.79
CA THR A 59 -24.25 24.14 -4.60
C THR A 59 -24.35 25.66 -4.55
N ARG A 60 -24.21 26.31 -5.70
CA ARG A 60 -24.40 27.76 -5.88
C ARG A 60 -25.91 28.06 -5.73
N GLY A 61 -26.37 28.45 -4.54
CA GLY A 61 -27.76 28.91 -4.38
C GLY A 61 -28.42 28.92 -3.01
N GLY A 62 -27.76 28.63 -1.88
CA GLY A 62 -28.38 28.75 -0.55
C GLY A 62 -27.44 28.39 0.59
N ASN A 63 -27.64 28.95 1.78
CA ASN A 63 -26.78 28.88 2.98
C ASN A 63 -26.57 27.47 3.60
N THR A 64 -26.92 26.39 2.91
CA THR A 64 -26.77 25.01 3.40
C THR A 64 -25.77 24.24 2.53
N THR A 65 -24.60 23.95 3.12
CA THR A 65 -23.58 23.08 2.53
C THR A 65 -23.96 21.62 2.70
N ASN A 66 -24.62 21.05 1.70
CA ASN A 66 -24.85 19.60 1.63
C ASN A 66 -23.53 18.90 1.29
N VAL A 67 -22.81 18.40 2.31
CA VAL A 67 -21.61 17.57 2.12
C VAL A 67 -22.06 16.21 1.60
N THR A 68 -21.79 15.92 0.33
CA THR A 68 -22.16 14.63 -0.29
C THR A 68 -20.91 13.77 -0.44
N TRP A 69 -20.89 12.61 0.22
CA TRP A 69 -19.79 11.65 0.21
C TRP A 69 -19.79 10.82 -1.08
N SER A 70 -18.66 10.68 -1.78
CA SER A 70 -18.58 9.92 -3.03
C SER A 70 -17.22 9.26 -3.23
N THR A 71 -17.19 7.96 -3.48
CA THR A 71 -16.06 7.05 -3.32
C THR A 71 -14.75 7.37 -4.10
N ILE A 72 -13.58 6.89 -3.61
CA ILE A 72 -12.28 6.92 -4.31
C ILE A 72 -12.54 5.99 -5.46
N LEU A 73 -12.38 6.55 -6.65
CA LEU A 73 -12.54 5.81 -7.87
C LEU A 73 -11.60 4.61 -7.80
N GLN A 74 -12.15 3.41 -7.66
CA GLN A 74 -11.38 2.16 -7.49
C GLN A 74 -10.30 2.00 -8.57
N HIS A 75 -10.56 2.55 -9.75
CA HIS A 75 -9.57 2.61 -10.82
C HIS A 75 -8.32 3.39 -10.43
N VAL A 76 -8.41 4.51 -9.70
CA VAL A 76 -7.26 5.31 -9.25
C VAL A 76 -6.36 4.49 -8.33
N VAL A 77 -6.92 3.78 -7.35
CA VAL A 77 -6.13 2.91 -6.45
C VAL A 77 -5.47 1.80 -7.25
N ARG A 78 -6.22 1.17 -8.16
CA ARG A 78 -5.69 0.11 -9.03
C ARG A 78 -4.57 0.62 -9.93
N ASP A 79 -4.71 1.80 -10.50
CA ASP A 79 -3.73 2.41 -11.40
C ASP A 79 -2.47 2.80 -10.63
N LEU A 80 -2.61 3.35 -9.41
CA LEU A 80 -1.48 3.62 -8.53
C LEU A 80 -0.77 2.34 -8.09
N VAL A 81 -1.50 1.31 -7.66
CA VAL A 81 -0.92 0.02 -7.27
C VAL A 81 -0.27 -0.67 -8.47
N LYS A 82 -0.86 -0.57 -9.67
CA LYS A 82 -0.28 -1.09 -10.90
C LYS A 82 1.02 -0.35 -11.23
N ALA A 83 1.00 0.98 -11.24
CA ALA A 83 2.18 1.79 -11.50
C ALA A 83 3.29 1.53 -10.47
N LEU A 84 2.93 1.39 -9.20
CA LEU A 84 3.86 1.03 -8.13
C LEU A 84 4.52 -0.34 -8.38
N LYS A 85 3.76 -1.33 -8.85
CA LYS A 85 4.29 -2.67 -9.16
C LYS A 85 5.14 -2.71 -10.43
N GLU A 86 4.77 -1.92 -11.43
CA GLU A 86 5.38 -1.93 -12.77
C GLU A 86 6.64 -1.06 -12.84
N TYR A 87 6.63 0.10 -12.18
CA TYR A 87 7.71 1.10 -12.25
C TYR A 87 8.42 1.31 -10.91
N GLY A 88 7.87 0.81 -9.80
CA GLY A 88 8.44 1.02 -8.46
C GLY A 88 8.08 2.37 -7.85
N CYS A 89 8.28 2.49 -6.54
CA CYS A 89 7.96 3.71 -5.80
C CYS A 89 8.88 4.88 -6.11
N ASP A 90 10.06 4.60 -6.65
CA ASP A 90 11.11 5.60 -6.90
C ASP A 90 11.05 6.16 -8.32
N SER A 91 10.19 5.59 -9.17
CA SER A 91 10.00 6.12 -10.52
C SER A 91 9.35 7.50 -10.50
N LEU A 92 9.91 8.42 -11.29
CA LEU A 92 9.33 9.75 -11.54
C LEU A 92 7.89 9.64 -12.07
N TYR A 93 7.61 8.60 -12.86
CA TYR A 93 6.26 8.31 -13.34
C TYR A 93 5.28 8.06 -12.19
N PHE A 94 5.60 7.14 -11.28
CA PHE A 94 4.72 6.85 -10.15
C PHE A 94 4.60 8.03 -9.20
N GLN A 95 5.70 8.74 -8.92
CA GLN A 95 5.67 9.93 -8.06
C GLN A 95 4.80 11.04 -8.67
N GLY A 96 4.96 11.31 -9.97
CA GLY A 96 4.13 12.27 -10.68
C GLY A 96 2.65 11.86 -10.72
N LEU A 97 2.37 10.58 -10.92
CA LEU A 97 1.01 10.03 -10.87
C LEU A 97 0.40 10.18 -9.47
N LEU A 98 1.13 9.83 -8.41
CA LEU A 98 0.68 9.98 -7.04
C LEU A 98 0.35 11.45 -6.73
N ASN A 99 1.27 12.37 -7.03
CA ASN A 99 1.08 13.80 -6.82
C ASN A 99 -0.15 14.32 -7.57
N ALA A 100 -0.30 13.97 -8.85
CA ALA A 100 -1.46 14.39 -9.64
C ALA A 100 -2.79 13.87 -9.05
N GLN A 101 -2.81 12.64 -8.54
CA GLN A 101 -4.01 12.08 -7.89
C GLN A 101 -4.29 12.74 -6.55
N VAL A 102 -3.28 12.88 -5.69
CA VAL A 102 -3.39 13.49 -4.36
C VAL A 102 -3.78 14.96 -4.46
N ALA A 103 -3.19 15.72 -5.39
CA ALA A 103 -3.54 17.12 -5.62
C ALA A 103 -4.99 17.33 -6.06
N ARG A 104 -5.58 16.34 -6.75
CA ARG A 104 -6.99 16.36 -7.18
C ARG A 104 -7.95 15.92 -6.08
N ILE A 105 -7.45 15.21 -5.08
CA ILE A 105 -8.23 14.53 -4.05
C ILE A 105 -8.22 15.36 -2.77
N VAL A 106 -9.40 15.74 -2.29
CA VAL A 106 -9.59 16.16 -0.89
C VAL A 106 -10.07 14.93 -0.12
N ALA A 107 -9.16 14.19 0.50
CA ALA A 107 -9.50 12.95 1.21
C ALA A 107 -9.56 13.17 2.72
N VAL A 108 -10.47 12.45 3.38
CA VAL A 108 -10.51 12.38 4.83
C VAL A 108 -9.47 11.40 5.36
N PRO A 109 -9.03 11.52 6.63
CA PRO A 109 -8.00 10.66 7.20
C PRO A 109 -8.29 9.16 7.06
N PHE A 110 -9.56 8.74 7.11
CA PHE A 110 -9.98 7.36 6.89
C PHE A 110 -9.58 6.86 5.50
N ASP A 111 -9.91 7.64 4.47
CA ASP A 111 -9.67 7.27 3.08
C ASP A 111 -8.17 7.32 2.74
N LEU A 112 -7.44 8.30 3.28
CA LEU A 112 -5.97 8.38 3.18
C LEU A 112 -5.31 7.14 3.78
N LYS A 113 -5.69 6.75 5.01
CA LYS A 113 -5.19 5.54 5.66
C LYS A 113 -5.43 4.31 4.79
N HIS A 114 -6.59 4.20 4.18
CA HIS A 114 -6.89 3.09 3.29
C HIS A 114 -6.07 3.11 2.00
N LEU A 115 -5.93 4.26 1.35
CA LEU A 115 -5.11 4.43 0.15
C LEU A 115 -3.66 4.02 0.43
N PHE A 116 -3.03 4.61 1.45
CA PHE A 116 -1.63 4.32 1.78
C PHE A 116 -1.42 2.91 2.30
N LYS A 117 -2.44 2.28 2.92
CA LYS A 117 -2.41 0.85 3.22
C LYS A 117 -2.30 -0.01 1.96
N CYS A 118 -2.92 0.39 0.85
CA CYS A 118 -2.81 -0.32 -0.43
C CYS A 118 -1.46 -0.08 -1.12
N LEU A 119 -0.80 1.06 -0.88
CA LEU A 119 0.49 1.42 -1.47
C LEU A 119 1.70 0.91 -0.68
N HIS A 120 1.50 0.42 0.55
CA HIS A 120 2.57 -0.07 1.41
C HIS A 120 2.47 -1.57 1.67
N SER A 121 3.62 -2.20 1.98
CA SER A 121 3.63 -3.47 2.70
C SER A 121 3.09 -3.29 4.12
N LYS A 122 2.68 -4.38 4.77
CA LYS A 122 2.11 -4.34 6.14
C LYS A 122 3.02 -3.59 7.13
N THR A 123 4.33 -3.85 7.10
CA THR A 123 5.31 -3.22 8.00
C THR A 123 5.60 -1.77 7.64
N ALA A 124 5.75 -1.46 6.34
CA ALA A 124 5.96 -0.10 5.87
C ALA A 124 4.77 0.80 6.23
N TYR A 125 3.53 0.28 6.16
CA TYR A 125 2.34 1.02 6.54
C TYR A 125 2.32 1.41 8.03
N VAL A 126 2.81 0.53 8.92
CA VAL A 126 2.90 0.86 10.36
C VAL A 126 3.88 2.01 10.59
N ARG A 127 5.04 1.96 9.92
CA ARG A 127 6.03 3.05 9.97
C ARG A 127 5.44 4.35 9.41
N TRP A 128 4.70 4.26 8.30
CA TRP A 128 4.05 5.41 7.68
C TRP A 128 3.03 6.08 8.59
N LYS A 129 2.18 5.30 9.26
CA LYS A 129 1.25 5.87 10.25
C LYS A 129 1.99 6.57 11.40
N ALA A 130 3.11 6.02 11.87
CA ALA A 130 3.90 6.62 12.93
C ALA A 130 4.54 7.94 12.45
N SER A 131 5.25 7.92 11.31
CA SER A 131 5.86 9.12 10.73
C SER A 131 4.83 10.21 10.40
N TRP A 132 3.66 9.83 9.90
CA TRP A 132 2.58 10.78 9.63
C TRP A 132 1.99 11.39 10.89
N LYS A 133 1.86 10.60 11.96
CA LYS A 133 1.45 11.11 13.27
C LYS A 133 2.46 12.09 13.85
N GLU A 134 3.76 11.80 13.74
CA GLU A 134 4.81 12.73 14.16
C GLU A 134 4.76 14.02 13.34
N LEU A 135 4.70 13.93 12.02
CA LEU A 135 4.67 15.09 11.13
C LEU A 135 3.41 15.96 11.33
N LEU A 136 2.29 15.39 11.77
CA LEU A 136 1.06 16.14 12.08
C LEU A 136 1.09 16.87 13.42
N ARG A 137 2.06 16.60 14.31
CA ARG A 137 2.22 17.34 15.57
C ARG A 137 2.73 18.76 15.33
N ASP A 138 3.69 18.91 14.43
CA ASP A 138 4.32 20.20 14.13
C ASP A 138 3.34 21.27 13.58
N PRO A 139 2.43 20.97 12.64
CA PRO A 139 1.49 21.96 12.13
C PRO A 139 0.32 22.23 13.07
N LEU A 140 0.09 21.43 14.12
CA LEU A 140 -1.10 21.57 14.97
C LEU A 140 -1.16 22.93 15.67
N PRO A 141 -0.10 23.44 16.32
CA PRO A 141 -0.11 24.79 16.89
C PRO A 141 -0.45 25.87 15.85
N SER A 142 0.17 25.82 14.66
CA SER A 142 -0.11 26.78 13.59
C SER A 142 -1.56 26.73 13.08
N LEU A 143 -2.21 25.56 13.16
CA LEU A 143 -3.62 25.41 12.77
C LEU A 143 -4.56 26.01 13.83
N LEU A 144 -4.16 25.99 15.11
CA LEU A 144 -4.92 26.56 16.21
C LEU A 144 -4.84 28.09 16.27
N GLU A 145 -3.81 28.68 15.67
CA GLU A 145 -3.66 30.14 15.56
C GLU A 145 -4.51 30.74 14.43
N ASP A 146 -4.78 29.97 13.36
CA ASP A 146 -5.57 30.43 12.22
C ASP A 146 -7.08 30.24 12.49
N PRO A 147 -7.89 31.33 12.56
CA PRO A 147 -9.32 31.23 12.81
C PRO A 147 -10.08 30.43 11.76
N ALA A 148 -9.54 30.24 10.55
CA ALA A 148 -10.14 29.40 9.52
C ALA A 148 -9.92 27.90 9.75
N THR A 149 -8.98 27.51 10.63
CA THR A 149 -8.62 26.10 10.90
C THR A 149 -8.59 25.72 12.37
N ALA A 150 -8.70 26.68 13.29
CA ALA A 150 -8.64 26.43 14.72
C ALA A 150 -9.83 25.60 15.25
N ALA A 151 -10.97 25.73 14.57
CA ALA A 151 -12.19 25.01 14.91
C ALA A 151 -12.70 24.14 13.74
N ASP A 152 -13.35 23.05 14.09
CA ASP A 152 -14.08 22.20 13.16
C ASP A 152 -15.41 22.85 12.73
N LEU A 153 -16.19 22.18 11.88
CA LEU A 153 -17.47 22.73 11.40
C LEU A 153 -18.57 22.82 12.48
N ASN A 154 -18.32 22.26 13.67
CA ASN A 154 -19.17 22.38 14.85
C ASN A 154 -18.68 23.44 15.86
N ALA A 155 -17.61 24.18 15.52
CA ALA A 155 -16.92 25.09 16.42
C ALA A 155 -16.17 24.41 17.59
N ASP A 156 -15.90 23.11 17.49
CA ASP A 156 -15.03 22.40 18.43
C ASP A 156 -13.55 22.60 18.04
N GLU A 157 -12.65 22.71 19.01
CA GLU A 157 -11.21 22.86 18.74
C GLU A 157 -10.64 21.66 17.99
N VAL A 158 -9.81 21.94 16.97
CA VAL A 158 -9.17 20.89 16.17
C VAL A 158 -8.07 20.20 16.98
N THR A 159 -8.19 18.88 17.14
CA THR A 159 -7.19 18.08 17.87
C THR A 159 -6.44 17.12 16.96
N LEU A 160 -5.29 16.61 17.42
CA LEU A 160 -4.53 15.58 16.69
C LEU A 160 -5.38 14.34 16.33
N LYS A 161 -6.37 13.98 17.17
CA LYS A 161 -7.30 12.87 16.88
C LYS A 161 -8.21 13.17 15.69
N HIS A 162 -8.58 14.44 15.47
CA HIS A 162 -9.30 14.84 14.25
C HIS A 162 -8.41 14.63 13.02
N LEU A 163 -7.16 15.10 13.09
CA LEU A 163 -6.23 15.03 11.96
C LEU A 163 -5.90 13.59 11.56
N LEU A 164 -5.83 12.69 12.55
CA LEU A 164 -5.58 11.27 12.31
C LEU A 164 -6.86 10.47 12.05
N GLY A 165 -8.05 10.99 12.34
CA GLY A 165 -9.27 10.20 12.27
C GLY A 165 -9.27 9.04 13.29
N GLU A 166 -8.88 9.31 14.53
CA GLU A 166 -8.76 8.31 15.60
C GLU A 166 -9.83 8.47 16.69
N GLY A 167 -10.13 7.37 17.38
CA GLY A 167 -11.15 7.31 18.43
C GLY A 167 -12.53 7.65 17.87
N GLU A 168 -13.14 8.70 18.41
CA GLU A 168 -14.44 9.22 17.97
C GLU A 168 -14.48 9.58 16.48
N TRP A 169 -13.35 9.79 15.84
CA TRP A 169 -13.23 10.19 14.44
C TRP A 169 -12.99 9.01 13.50
N ALA A 170 -13.29 7.77 13.90
CA ALA A 170 -12.94 6.57 13.12
C ALA A 170 -13.70 6.41 11.78
N THR A 171 -14.81 7.12 11.56
CA THR A 171 -15.66 6.94 10.37
C THR A 171 -15.48 8.06 9.35
N ALA A 172 -15.42 7.70 8.07
CA ALA A 172 -15.29 8.65 6.97
C ALA A 172 -16.43 9.69 6.96
N ALA A 173 -17.67 9.27 7.22
CA ALA A 173 -18.83 10.15 7.24
C ALA A 173 -18.70 11.26 8.30
N LYS A 174 -18.26 10.92 9.52
CA LYS A 174 -18.07 11.90 10.61
C LYS A 174 -16.91 12.84 10.31
N GLN A 175 -15.82 12.32 9.75
CA GLN A 175 -14.70 13.15 9.32
C GLN A 175 -15.12 14.15 8.23
N ALA A 176 -15.83 13.69 7.20
CA ALA A 176 -16.28 14.53 6.09
C ALA A 176 -17.27 15.63 6.53
N ALA A 177 -18.14 15.31 7.50
CA ALA A 177 -19.14 16.25 8.00
C ALA A 177 -18.55 17.35 8.88
N LYS A 178 -17.38 17.12 9.49
CA LYS A 178 -16.88 17.96 10.58
C LYS A 178 -15.51 18.59 10.31
N ILE A 179 -14.63 17.93 9.57
CA ILE A 179 -13.28 18.45 9.33
C ILE A 179 -13.33 19.49 8.18
N PRO A 180 -12.89 20.74 8.41
CA PRO A 180 -12.83 21.75 7.37
C PRO A 180 -11.91 21.36 6.21
N ARG A 181 -12.32 21.74 4.99
CA ARG A 181 -11.54 21.53 3.77
C ARG A 181 -10.06 21.95 3.83
N PRO A 182 -9.67 23.15 4.34
CA PRO A 182 -8.26 23.54 4.40
C PRO A 182 -7.43 22.58 5.25
N ILE A 183 -8.02 22.00 6.30
CA ILE A 183 -7.37 21.00 7.14
C ILE A 183 -7.19 19.69 6.37
N LEU A 184 -8.20 19.25 5.63
CA LEU A 184 -8.11 18.06 4.79
C LEU A 184 -7.01 18.17 3.73
N GLU A 185 -6.91 19.33 3.08
CA GLU A 185 -5.86 19.60 2.08
C GLU A 185 -4.46 19.54 2.72
N LYS A 186 -4.28 20.12 3.91
CA LYS A 186 -3.00 20.08 4.64
C LYS A 186 -2.64 18.65 5.06
N ILE A 187 -3.57 17.92 5.66
CA ILE A 187 -3.38 16.52 6.08
C ILE A 187 -3.02 15.65 4.86
N THR A 188 -3.70 15.83 3.74
CA THR A 188 -3.49 15.09 2.49
C THR A 188 -2.07 15.31 1.95
N LYS A 189 -1.59 16.56 1.90
CA LYS A 189 -0.22 16.88 1.48
C LYS A 189 0.83 16.27 2.42
N LEU A 190 0.59 16.31 3.72
CA LEU A 190 1.52 15.73 4.70
C LEU A 190 1.56 14.20 4.61
N ALA A 191 0.42 13.55 4.32
CA ALA A 191 0.33 12.11 4.09
C ALA A 191 1.20 11.66 2.90
N GLU A 192 1.12 12.40 1.79
CA GLU A 192 1.96 12.21 0.61
C GLU A 192 3.44 12.47 0.91
N LYS A 193 3.76 13.58 1.58
CA LYS A 193 5.13 13.94 1.95
C LYS A 193 5.82 12.79 2.72
N VAL A 194 5.16 12.25 3.74
CA VAL A 194 5.69 11.12 4.52
C VAL A 194 5.92 9.89 3.64
N PHE A 195 5.01 9.63 2.70
CA PHE A 195 5.14 8.51 1.78
C PHE A 195 6.36 8.64 0.88
N LEU A 196 6.67 9.85 0.40
CA LEU A 196 7.86 10.12 -0.42
C LEU A 196 9.14 10.08 0.42
N GLU A 197 9.16 10.70 1.59
CA GLU A 197 10.36 10.80 2.46
C GLU A 197 10.77 9.45 3.06
N MET A 198 9.81 8.59 3.45
CA MET A 198 10.12 7.27 3.99
C MET A 198 10.86 6.35 3.01
N LYS A 199 10.90 6.71 1.73
CA LYS A 199 11.65 5.97 0.70
C LYS A 199 13.14 6.30 0.74
N LEU A 200 13.51 7.51 1.16
CA LEU A 200 14.92 7.92 1.34
C LEU A 200 15.60 7.15 2.48
N THR A 201 14.82 6.51 3.35
CA THR A 201 15.32 5.66 4.46
C THR A 201 15.59 4.21 4.03
N GLY A 202 16.09 3.99 2.82
CA GLY A 202 16.71 2.73 2.42
C GLY A 202 18.07 2.52 3.11
N PRO A 203 18.82 1.44 2.81
CA PRO A 203 20.23 1.39 3.20
C PRO A 203 20.93 2.60 2.59
N THR A 204 21.21 3.62 3.39
CA THR A 204 21.96 4.79 2.95
C THR A 204 23.35 4.32 2.55
N GLN A 205 23.60 4.20 1.25
CA GLN A 205 24.97 4.13 0.78
C GLN A 205 25.60 5.48 1.14
N TYR A 206 26.71 5.47 1.86
CA TYR A 206 27.44 6.70 2.10
C TYR A 206 27.89 7.25 0.75
N TYR A 207 27.64 8.53 0.48
CA TYR A 207 28.05 9.15 -0.79
C TYR A 207 29.56 8.98 -1.07
N LEU A 208 30.36 8.84 -0.01
CA LEU A 208 31.80 8.57 -0.06
C LEU A 208 32.15 7.20 -0.65
N ASP A 209 31.21 6.25 -0.62
CA ASP A 209 31.38 4.90 -1.14
C ASP A 209 30.83 4.75 -2.57
N ILE A 210 30.28 5.83 -3.15
CA ILE A 210 29.71 5.83 -4.50
C ILE A 210 30.80 6.22 -5.50
N PHE A 211 31.27 5.23 -6.24
CA PHE A 211 32.24 5.41 -7.32
C PHE A 211 31.62 5.02 -8.67
N GLN A 212 32.00 5.73 -9.73
CA GLN A 212 31.61 5.33 -11.09
C GLN A 212 32.26 3.98 -11.42
N GLY A 213 31.44 3.00 -11.78
CA GLY A 213 31.93 1.69 -12.20
C GLY A 213 32.71 1.78 -13.54
N PRO A 214 33.63 0.84 -13.81
CA PRO A 214 34.48 0.88 -15.01
C PRO A 214 33.69 0.79 -16.33
N SER A 215 32.48 0.25 -16.29
CA SER A 215 31.56 0.14 -17.44
C SER A 215 30.27 0.93 -17.22
N GLU A 216 30.21 1.77 -16.18
CA GLU A 216 29.02 2.54 -15.85
C GLU A 216 28.97 3.84 -16.66
N PRO A 217 27.85 4.11 -17.37
CA PRO A 217 27.62 5.41 -17.98
C PRO A 217 27.60 6.52 -16.93
N TYR A 218 28.22 7.65 -17.24
CA TYR A 218 28.33 8.79 -16.31
C TYR A 218 26.98 9.26 -15.74
N HIS A 219 25.91 9.25 -16.53
CA HIS A 219 24.58 9.67 -16.07
C HIS A 219 24.01 8.77 -14.97
N LEU A 220 24.22 7.44 -15.05
CA LEU A 220 23.76 6.51 -14.00
C LEU A 220 24.56 6.69 -12.70
N PHE A 221 25.85 6.99 -12.81
CA PHE A 221 26.67 7.33 -11.65
C PHE A 221 26.13 8.57 -10.92
N ILE A 222 25.79 9.63 -11.69
CA ILE A 222 25.23 10.86 -11.12
C ILE A 222 23.86 10.60 -10.48
N GLU A 223 22.99 9.80 -11.12
CA GLU A 223 21.69 9.45 -10.52
C GLU A 223 21.84 8.76 -9.15
N ARG A 224 22.78 7.81 -9.00
CA ARG A 224 23.06 7.19 -7.70
C ARG A 224 23.65 8.18 -6.69
N LEU A 225 24.57 9.03 -7.12
CA LEU A 225 25.21 10.02 -6.24
C LEU A 225 24.19 11.03 -5.73
N THR A 226 23.33 11.57 -6.60
CA THR A 226 22.24 12.49 -6.23
C THR A 226 21.29 11.83 -5.24
N ALA A 227 20.86 10.59 -5.51
CA ALA A 227 19.96 9.86 -4.62
C ALA A 227 20.54 9.55 -3.22
N ALA A 228 21.86 9.62 -3.04
CA ALA A 228 22.52 9.43 -1.75
C ALA A 228 22.80 10.72 -0.98
N VAL A 229 22.63 11.88 -1.62
CA VAL A 229 22.87 13.21 -1.04
C VAL A 229 21.55 13.93 -0.69
N GLU A 230 20.50 13.70 -1.47
CA GLU A 230 19.14 14.21 -1.24
C GLU A 230 18.37 13.40 -0.18
#